data_AF-A0A933HQL5-F1
#
_entry.id   AF-A0A933HQL5-F1
#
_cell.length_a   1.000
_cell.length_b   1.000
_cell.length_c   1.000
_cell.angle_alpha   90.00
_cell.angle_beta   90.00
_cell.angle_gamma   90.00
#
_symmetry.space_group_name_H-M   'P 1'
#
loop_
_entity.id
_entity.type
_entity.pdbx_description
1 polymer ?
#
loop_
_entity_poly.entity_id
_entity_poly.type
_entity_poly.pdbx_seq_one_letter_code
_entity_poly.pdbx_strand_id
1 'polypeptide(L)'
;MFDTPDLMPLCVAPILALTVGALVYVLGKALKKMIEKRTGEDQPLMDFITLLSVVIVVPVACYASLALEIGIRSPAPWIQPSTNDIVGKWELSKGSAETLQKTFHVVSTEGELVFNQDGTFQLKSMPTFWGLSKTPFPQSQKYISGNGTWYLGQMEGSQRLEWAIFAQFQNINDKPENRSMRFYFEGHLAPYSLVAMDNDNSVYYRYEKR
;
A
#
# COMPACT_ATOMS: atom_id res chain seq x y z
N MET A 1 6.40 -3.98 18.02
CA MET A 1 6.85 -4.81 16.89
C MET A 1 7.27 -3.82 15.82
N PHE A 2 8.56 -3.74 15.51
CA PHE A 2 9.05 -2.83 14.49
C PHE A 2 8.69 -3.44 13.14
N ASP A 3 7.86 -2.73 12.36
CA ASP A 3 7.70 -3.01 10.94
C ASP A 3 9.11 -2.97 10.33
N THR A 4 9.64 -4.12 9.93
CA THR A 4 10.82 -4.15 9.09
C THR A 4 10.47 -3.34 7.85
N PRO A 5 11.27 -2.32 7.47
CA PRO A 5 11.00 -1.56 6.25
C PRO A 5 10.80 -2.56 5.12
N ASP A 6 9.76 -2.39 4.30
CA ASP A 6 9.54 -3.19 3.11
C ASP A 6 10.83 -3.15 2.25
N LEU A 7 11.67 -4.16 2.42
CA LEU A 7 12.91 -4.34 1.64
C LEU A 7 12.61 -5.06 0.32
N MET A 8 11.37 -5.49 0.08
CA MET A 8 10.92 -6.06 -1.19
C MET A 8 11.31 -5.20 -2.41
N PRO A 9 11.09 -3.86 -2.41
CA PRO A 9 11.58 -2.96 -3.46
C PRO A 9 13.06 -3.14 -3.83
N LEU A 10 13.91 -3.26 -2.80
CA LEU A 10 15.36 -3.32 -2.93
C LEU A 10 15.84 -4.67 -3.49
N CYS A 11 15.04 -5.73 -3.36
CA CYS A 11 15.37 -7.04 -3.89
C CYS A 11 14.85 -7.24 -5.33
N VAL A 12 13.69 -6.67 -5.68
CA VAL A 12 13.06 -6.92 -6.98
C VAL A 12 13.68 -6.08 -8.10
N ALA A 13 13.97 -4.80 -7.84
CA ALA A 13 14.49 -3.90 -8.87
C ALA A 13 15.85 -4.34 -9.45
N PRO A 14 16.85 -4.77 -8.64
CA PRO A 14 18.11 -5.28 -9.19
C PRO A 14 17.95 -6.59 -9.98
N ILE A 15 17.09 -7.50 -9.51
CA ILE A 15 16.83 -8.78 -10.20
C ILE A 15 16.16 -8.53 -11.55
N LEU A 16 15.16 -7.65 -11.61
CA LEU A 16 14.49 -7.27 -12.85
C LEU A 16 15.47 -6.58 -13.81
N ALA A 17 16.29 -5.65 -13.31
CA ALA A 17 17.27 -4.96 -14.14
C ALA A 17 18.32 -5.94 -14.72
N LEU A 18 18.82 -6.88 -13.92
CA LEU A 18 19.76 -7.92 -14.39
C LEU A 18 19.12 -8.85 -15.42
N THR A 19 17.87 -9.28 -15.21
CA THR A 19 17.16 -10.17 -16.15
C THR A 19 16.87 -9.48 -17.49
N VAL A 20 16.45 -8.21 -17.47
CA VAL A 20 16.27 -7.41 -18.69
C VAL A 20 17.61 -7.19 -19.39
N GLY A 21 18.67 -6.86 -18.65
CA GLY A 21 20.02 -6.69 -19.22
C GLY A 21 20.53 -7.97 -19.89
N ALA A 22 20.36 -9.13 -19.23
CA ALA A 22 20.71 -10.42 -19.80
C ALA A 22 19.91 -10.73 -21.09
N LEU A 23 18.61 -10.44 -21.09
CA LEU A 23 17.74 -10.63 -22.26
C LEU A 23 18.20 -9.78 -23.46
N VAL A 24 18.45 -8.48 -23.23
CA VAL A 24 18.95 -7.56 -24.27
C VAL A 24 20.30 -8.04 -24.82
N TYR A 25 21.20 -8.51 -23.96
CA TYR A 25 22.50 -9.04 -24.38
C TYR A 25 22.35 -10.30 -25.25
N VAL A 26 21.53 -11.26 -24.84
CA VAL A 26 21.28 -12.50 -25.59
C VAL A 26 20.65 -12.20 -26.95
N LEU A 27 19.66 -11.31 -27.00
CA LEU A 27 19.03 -10.89 -28.25
C LEU A 27 20.01 -10.17 -29.17
N GLY A 28 20.86 -9.29 -28.63
CA GLY A 28 21.91 -8.61 -29.40
C GLY A 28 22.91 -9.58 -30.02
N LYS A 29 23.37 -10.59 -29.26
CA LYS A 29 24.25 -11.65 -29.77
C LYS A 29 23.57 -12.53 -30.82
N ALA A 30 22.29 -12.88 -30.62
CA ALA A 30 21.52 -13.65 -31.60
C ALA A 30 21.35 -12.87 -32.92
N LEU A 31 21.05 -11.57 -32.83
CA LEU A 31 20.94 -10.67 -33.99
C LEU A 31 22.28 -10.55 -34.73
N LYS A 32 23.39 -10.34 -34.00
CA LYS A 32 24.76 -10.31 -34.58
C LYS A 32 25.03 -11.58 -35.39
N LYS A 33 24.81 -12.75 -34.79
CA LYS A 33 25.06 -14.05 -35.44
C LYS A 33 24.19 -14.26 -36.69
N MET A 34 22.95 -13.75 -36.69
CA MET A 34 22.09 -13.78 -37.88
C MET A 34 22.61 -12.87 -39.00
N ILE A 35 23.13 -11.69 -38.65
CA ILE A 35 23.72 -10.75 -39.61
C ILE A 35 25.01 -11.34 -40.19
N GLU A 36 25.94 -11.82 -39.35
CA GLU A 36 27.19 -12.46 -39.78
C GLU A 36 26.93 -13.64 -40.72
N LYS A 37 25.93 -14.48 -40.42
CA LYS A 37 25.54 -15.59 -41.30
C LYS A 37 25.06 -15.11 -42.67
N ARG A 38 24.50 -13.91 -42.76
CA ARG A 38 23.92 -13.34 -43.99
C ARG A 38 24.94 -12.53 -44.80
N THR A 39 25.82 -11.79 -44.14
CA THR A 39 26.81 -10.91 -44.78
C THR A 39 28.17 -11.59 -44.98
N GLY A 40 28.51 -12.58 -44.15
CA GLY A 40 29.83 -13.21 -44.12
C GLY A 40 30.91 -12.34 -43.45
N GLU A 41 30.55 -11.18 -42.90
CA GLU A 41 31.47 -10.25 -42.24
C GLU A 41 31.21 -10.19 -40.74
N ASP A 42 32.28 -10.17 -39.94
CA ASP A 42 32.21 -9.86 -38.51
C ASP A 42 31.80 -8.40 -38.32
N GLN A 43 30.95 -8.16 -37.31
CA GLN A 43 30.30 -6.87 -37.06
C GLN A 43 30.62 -6.40 -35.62
N PRO A 44 31.85 -5.90 -35.35
CA PRO A 44 32.25 -5.46 -34.01
C PRO A 44 31.40 -4.29 -33.48
N LEU A 45 30.84 -3.48 -34.38
CA LEU A 45 29.92 -2.40 -34.03
C LEU A 45 28.66 -2.92 -33.30
N MET A 46 28.17 -4.11 -33.66
CA MET A 46 27.00 -4.70 -33.02
C MET A 46 27.27 -5.12 -31.58
N ASP A 47 28.51 -5.53 -31.26
CA ASP A 47 28.91 -5.83 -29.88
C ASP A 47 28.94 -4.56 -29.02
N PHE A 48 29.44 -3.45 -29.57
CA PHE A 48 29.42 -2.15 -28.91
C PHE A 48 27.98 -1.64 -28.67
N ILE A 49 27.12 -1.69 -29.70
CA ILE A 49 25.72 -1.28 -29.58
C ILE A 49 24.98 -2.13 -28.55
N THR A 50 25.21 -3.45 -28.54
CA THR A 50 24.59 -4.35 -27.57
C THR A 50 25.01 -4.01 -26.14
N LEU A 51 26.30 -3.79 -25.90
CA LEU A 51 26.82 -3.41 -24.59
C LEU A 51 26.26 -2.06 -24.13
N LEU A 52 26.29 -1.05 -25.01
CA LEU A 52 25.74 0.28 -24.72
C LEU A 52 24.24 0.21 -24.40
N SER A 53 23.50 -0.61 -25.13
CA SER A 53 22.07 -0.84 -24.88
C SER A 53 21.82 -1.42 -23.49
N VAL A 54 22.62 -2.41 -23.05
CA VAL A 54 22.51 -2.96 -21.70
C VAL A 54 22.79 -1.88 -20.64
N VAL A 55 23.84 -1.08 -20.81
CA VAL A 55 24.21 0.01 -19.88
C VAL A 55 23.10 1.06 -19.75
N ILE A 56 22.33 1.32 -20.82
CA ILE A 56 21.21 2.27 -20.79
C ILE A 56 19.93 1.64 -20.25
N VAL A 57 19.61 0.41 -20.67
CA VAL A 57 18.32 -0.24 -20.33
C VAL A 57 18.27 -0.63 -18.85
N VAL A 58 19.37 -1.08 -18.26
CA VAL A 58 19.40 -1.52 -16.85
C VAL A 58 19.01 -0.41 -15.87
N PRO A 59 19.60 0.82 -15.93
CA PRO A 59 19.14 1.95 -15.11
C PRO A 59 17.69 2.33 -15.38
N VAL A 60 17.26 2.38 -16.65
CA VAL A 60 15.88 2.73 -17.01
C VAL A 60 14.88 1.73 -16.44
N ALA A 61 15.18 0.42 -16.51
CA ALA A 61 14.36 -0.63 -15.92
C ALA A 61 14.30 -0.50 -14.39
N CYS A 62 15.41 -0.16 -13.74
CA CYS A 62 15.47 0.09 -12.30
C CYS A 62 14.59 1.29 -11.91
N TYR A 63 14.72 2.43 -12.61
CA TYR A 63 13.88 3.61 -12.41
C TYR A 63 12.40 3.36 -12.69
N ALA A 64 12.09 2.64 -13.76
CA ALA A 64 10.72 2.28 -14.10
C ALA A 64 10.12 1.37 -13.02
N SER A 65 10.88 0.41 -12.50
CA SER A 65 10.43 -0.46 -11.40
C SER A 65 10.09 0.35 -10.16
N LEU A 66 10.93 1.31 -9.78
CA LEU A 66 10.67 2.22 -8.66
C LEU A 66 9.41 3.06 -8.92
N ALA A 67 9.26 3.61 -10.14
CA ALA A 67 8.08 4.40 -10.51
C ALA A 67 6.78 3.58 -10.55
N LEU A 68 6.85 2.32 -10.98
CA LEU A 68 5.72 1.39 -10.99
C LEU A 68 5.28 1.04 -9.56
N GLU A 69 6.23 0.80 -8.66
CA GLU A 69 5.92 0.53 -7.25
C GLU A 69 5.30 1.75 -6.55
N ILE A 70 5.81 2.93 -6.86
CA ILE A 70 5.22 4.21 -6.47
C ILE A 70 3.79 4.40 -7.04
N GLY A 71 3.52 3.89 -8.24
CA GLY A 71 2.23 3.97 -8.92
C GLY A 71 1.21 2.92 -8.46
N ILE A 72 1.64 1.87 -7.76
CA ILE A 72 0.75 0.80 -7.26
C ILE A 72 0.11 1.18 -5.92
N ARG A 73 0.73 2.06 -5.12
CA ARG A 73 0.11 2.54 -3.88
C ARG A 73 -0.88 3.66 -4.18
N SER A 74 -2.08 3.55 -3.61
CA SER A 74 -3.09 4.60 -3.69
C SER A 74 -2.50 5.96 -3.30
N PRO A 75 -2.86 7.05 -4.00
CA PRO A 75 -2.25 8.35 -3.77
C PRO A 75 -2.48 8.81 -2.33
N ALA A 76 -1.42 9.01 -1.55
CA ALA A 76 -1.47 9.65 -0.24
C ALA A 76 -1.39 11.19 -0.38
N PRO A 77 -1.88 11.96 0.60
CA PRO A 77 -1.72 13.42 0.62
C PRO A 77 -0.26 13.80 0.88
N TRP A 78 0.27 14.71 0.07
CA TRP A 78 1.66 15.19 0.20
C TRP A 78 1.75 16.37 1.17
N ILE A 79 0.63 17.08 1.33
CA ILE A 79 0.45 18.17 2.27
C ILE A 79 -0.24 17.60 3.51
N GLN A 80 0.15 18.11 4.68
CA GLN A 80 -0.49 17.76 5.96
C GLN A 80 -2.02 17.97 5.86
N PRO A 81 -2.84 16.92 6.06
CA PRO A 81 -4.28 17.09 6.16
C PRO A 81 -4.62 18.02 7.33
N SER A 82 -5.58 18.92 7.15
CA SER A 82 -6.00 19.78 8.26
C SER A 82 -6.84 18.99 9.25
N THR A 83 -6.86 19.40 10.52
CA THR A 83 -7.74 18.79 11.53
C THR A 83 -9.21 18.82 11.12
N ASN A 84 -9.64 19.84 10.37
CA ASN A 84 -11.02 19.95 9.89
C ASN A 84 -11.36 18.94 8.77
N ASP A 85 -10.36 18.44 8.05
CA ASP A 85 -10.54 17.37 7.06
C ASP A 85 -10.60 15.98 7.70
N ILE A 86 -10.25 15.87 8.99
CA ILE A 86 -10.17 14.62 9.75
C ILE A 86 -11.34 14.48 10.72
N VAL A 87 -11.60 15.54 11.50
CA VAL A 87 -12.63 15.55 12.54
C VAL A 87 -13.99 15.41 11.89
N GLY A 88 -14.76 14.46 12.38
CA GLY A 88 -16.08 14.13 11.84
C GLY A 88 -16.33 12.64 11.85
N LYS A 89 -17.42 12.26 11.19
CA LYS A 89 -17.86 10.87 11.07
C LYS A 89 -17.36 10.30 9.73
N TRP A 90 -16.86 9.09 9.81
CA TRP A 90 -16.36 8.29 8.71
C TRP A 90 -17.11 6.98 8.67
N GLU A 91 -17.67 6.64 7.52
CA GLU A 91 -18.48 5.45 7.34
C GLU A 91 -17.75 4.43 6.48
N LEU A 92 -17.92 3.16 6.83
CA LEU A 92 -17.45 2.04 6.04
C LEU A 92 -17.98 2.16 4.60
N SER A 93 -17.05 2.16 3.65
CA SER A 93 -17.41 2.32 2.24
C SER A 93 -18.28 1.15 1.76
N LYS A 94 -19.24 1.42 0.86
CA LYS A 94 -20.08 0.39 0.25
C LYS A 94 -19.27 -0.74 -0.40
N GLY A 95 -18.18 -0.39 -1.09
CA GLY A 95 -17.28 -1.37 -1.70
C GLY A 95 -16.61 -2.29 -0.68
N SER A 96 -16.14 -1.75 0.44
CA SER A 96 -15.62 -2.56 1.54
C SER A 96 -16.70 -3.43 2.16
N ALA A 97 -17.88 -2.89 2.44
CA ALA A 97 -19.02 -3.64 2.98
C ALA A 97 -19.41 -4.83 2.08
N GLU A 98 -19.52 -4.61 0.77
CA GLU A 98 -19.80 -5.66 -0.23
C GLU A 98 -18.68 -6.72 -0.28
N THR A 99 -17.41 -6.30 -0.22
CA THR A 99 -16.27 -7.22 -0.23
C THR A 99 -16.22 -8.07 1.02
N LEU A 100 -16.51 -7.48 2.20
CA LEU A 100 -16.61 -8.19 3.47
C LEU A 100 -17.71 -9.24 3.44
N GLN A 101 -18.87 -8.89 2.88
CA GLN A 101 -19.99 -9.82 2.76
C GLN A 101 -19.69 -10.94 1.76
N LYS A 102 -19.16 -10.62 0.57
CA LYS A 102 -18.92 -11.60 -0.50
C LYS A 102 -17.76 -12.54 -0.19
N THR A 103 -16.68 -12.02 0.38
CA THR A 103 -15.43 -12.79 0.57
C THR A 103 -15.40 -13.48 1.92
N PHE A 104 -15.90 -12.82 2.98
CA PHE A 104 -15.77 -13.30 4.35
C PHE A 104 -17.11 -13.67 5.01
N HIS A 105 -18.25 -13.50 4.31
CA HIS A 105 -19.59 -13.75 4.85
C HIS A 105 -19.88 -12.97 6.15
N VAL A 106 -19.21 -11.81 6.29
CA VAL A 106 -19.38 -10.87 7.39
C VAL A 106 -20.50 -9.93 6.99
N VAL A 107 -21.63 -9.98 7.70
CA VAL A 107 -22.75 -9.04 7.47
C VAL A 107 -22.25 -7.67 7.90
N SER A 108 -21.86 -6.86 6.94
CA SER A 108 -21.32 -5.53 7.23
C SER A 108 -22.43 -4.67 7.84
N THR A 109 -22.41 -4.52 9.16
CA THR A 109 -23.10 -3.43 9.83
C THR A 109 -22.42 -2.10 9.45
N GLU A 110 -23.12 -0.98 9.62
CA GLU A 110 -22.61 0.37 9.35
C GLU A 110 -21.41 0.65 10.27
N GLY A 111 -20.23 0.22 9.83
CA GLY A 111 -18.97 0.47 10.53
C GLY A 111 -18.74 1.97 10.56
N GLU A 112 -18.58 2.52 11.76
CA GLU A 112 -18.49 3.96 11.98
C GLU A 112 -17.19 4.29 12.72
N LEU A 113 -16.53 5.34 12.28
CA LEU A 113 -15.34 5.90 12.90
C LEU A 113 -15.57 7.38 13.11
N VAL A 114 -15.43 7.87 14.33
CA VAL A 114 -15.63 9.28 14.67
C VAL A 114 -14.36 9.83 15.29
N PHE A 115 -13.79 10.86 14.68
CA PHE A 115 -12.69 11.62 15.24
C PHE A 115 -13.21 12.94 15.79
N ASN A 116 -12.94 13.20 17.07
CA ASN A 116 -13.35 14.44 17.74
C ASN A 116 -12.21 15.44 17.78
N GLN A 117 -12.57 16.73 17.86
CA GLN A 117 -11.64 17.86 17.94
C GLN A 117 -10.74 17.85 19.17
N ASP A 118 -11.18 17.21 20.25
CA ASP A 118 -10.44 17.09 21.53
C ASP A 118 -9.36 15.98 21.50
N GLY A 119 -9.16 15.33 20.36
CA GLY A 119 -8.20 14.23 20.21
C GLY A 119 -8.75 12.87 20.66
N THR A 120 -10.04 12.76 20.99
CA THR A 120 -10.68 11.46 21.25
C THR A 120 -11.23 10.86 19.95
N PHE A 121 -11.29 9.53 19.88
CA PHE A 121 -11.96 8.83 18.78
C PHE A 121 -12.87 7.72 19.28
N GLN A 122 -13.85 7.37 18.45
CA GLN A 122 -14.76 6.24 18.65
C GLN A 122 -14.79 5.39 17.39
N LEU A 123 -14.81 4.08 17.56
CA LEU A 123 -14.94 3.11 16.51
C LEU A 123 -16.09 2.17 16.84
N LYS A 124 -16.99 1.95 15.90
CA LYS A 124 -18.12 1.03 16.02
C LYS A 124 -18.08 -0.01 14.92
N SER A 125 -18.25 -1.26 15.32
CA SER A 125 -18.51 -2.38 14.42
C SER A 125 -17.48 -2.55 13.30
N MET A 126 -16.22 -2.22 13.54
CA MET A 126 -15.17 -2.45 12.56
C MET A 126 -14.87 -3.95 12.48
N PRO A 127 -14.89 -4.56 11.29
CA PRO A 127 -14.49 -5.96 11.13
C PRO A 127 -13.06 -6.17 11.64
N THR A 128 -12.82 -7.22 12.43
CA THR A 128 -11.46 -7.49 12.90
C THR A 128 -10.67 -8.17 11.80
N PHE A 129 -9.51 -7.62 11.45
CA PHE A 129 -8.70 -8.24 10.39
C PHE A 129 -8.16 -9.64 10.76
N TRP A 130 -8.02 -9.91 12.07
CA TRP A 130 -7.71 -11.23 12.63
C TRP A 130 -8.90 -12.22 12.52
N GLY A 131 -10.13 -11.71 12.45
CA GLY A 131 -11.35 -12.46 12.12
C GLY A 131 -11.63 -12.54 10.61
N LEU A 132 -10.99 -11.69 9.80
CA LEU A 132 -11.00 -11.73 8.33
C LEU A 132 -9.92 -12.67 7.77
N SER A 133 -9.80 -13.86 8.37
CA SER A 133 -8.92 -14.92 7.86
C SER A 133 -9.71 -15.89 6.99
N LYS A 134 -9.09 -16.38 5.90
CA LYS A 134 -9.66 -17.51 5.13
C LYS A 134 -9.81 -18.78 5.98
N THR A 135 -8.99 -18.89 7.02
CA THR A 135 -9.05 -19.94 8.05
C THR A 135 -9.54 -19.30 9.35
N PRO A 136 -10.84 -19.37 9.66
CA PRO A 136 -11.40 -18.69 10.82
C PRO A 136 -10.85 -19.28 12.12
N PHE A 137 -10.26 -18.43 12.97
CA PHE A 137 -9.90 -18.84 14.32
C PHE A 137 -11.19 -18.95 15.16
N PRO A 138 -11.47 -20.08 15.84
CA PRO A 138 -12.72 -20.32 16.54
C PRO A 138 -13.08 -19.27 17.61
N GLN A 139 -12.10 -18.51 18.08
CA GLN A 139 -12.25 -17.47 19.11
C GLN A 139 -12.05 -16.04 18.56
N SER A 140 -11.90 -15.87 17.25
CA SER A 140 -11.76 -14.53 16.67
C SER A 140 -13.08 -13.76 16.76
N GLN A 141 -13.03 -12.57 17.33
CA GLN A 141 -14.18 -11.66 17.32
C GLN A 141 -14.40 -11.18 15.90
N LYS A 142 -15.66 -11.13 15.45
CA LYS A 142 -15.99 -10.68 14.09
C LYS A 142 -15.85 -9.17 13.93
N TYR A 143 -16.09 -8.42 15.00
CA TYR A 143 -16.01 -6.96 15.02
C TYR A 143 -15.35 -6.44 16.29
N ILE A 144 -14.72 -5.28 16.18
CA ILE A 144 -14.26 -4.45 17.28
C ILE A 144 -15.07 -3.15 17.31
N SER A 145 -15.48 -2.77 18.51
CA SER A 145 -15.92 -1.41 18.82
C SER A 145 -15.06 -0.91 19.97
N GLY A 146 -14.77 0.37 20.03
CA GLY A 146 -13.87 0.90 21.04
C GLY A 146 -13.76 2.41 21.00
N ASN A 147 -12.99 2.92 21.93
CA ASN A 147 -12.68 4.35 22.02
C ASN A 147 -11.23 4.55 22.49
N GLY A 148 -10.75 5.76 22.31
CA GLY A 148 -9.44 6.16 22.81
C GLY A 148 -9.04 7.52 22.29
N THR A 149 -7.75 7.71 22.06
CA THR A 149 -7.18 8.98 21.57
C THR A 149 -6.58 8.83 20.18
N TRP A 150 -6.55 9.91 19.41
CA TRP A 150 -5.90 9.94 18.11
C TRP A 150 -4.99 11.16 17.96
N TYR A 151 -4.02 11.03 17.07
CA TYR A 151 -3.23 12.16 16.58
C TYR A 151 -2.85 11.96 15.13
N LEU A 152 -2.58 13.06 14.43
CA LEU A 152 -2.04 13.06 13.07
C LEU A 152 -0.50 13.03 13.16
N GLY A 153 0.14 12.13 12.44
CA GLY A 153 1.59 12.05 12.37
C GLY A 153 2.10 11.71 10.97
N GLN A 154 3.40 11.88 10.78
CA GLN A 154 4.10 11.42 9.58
C GLN A 154 4.76 10.08 9.85
N MET A 155 4.72 9.22 8.84
CA MET A 155 5.55 8.02 8.75
C MET A 155 6.59 8.23 7.67
N GLU A 156 7.83 8.00 8.03
CA GLU A 156 8.92 7.94 7.06
C GLU A 156 8.90 6.55 6.43
N GLY A 157 8.28 6.44 5.25
CA GLY A 157 8.40 5.27 4.40
C GLY A 157 9.76 5.27 3.70
N SER A 158 10.14 4.14 3.10
CA SER A 158 11.40 3.98 2.36
C SER A 158 11.58 4.98 1.21
N GLN A 159 10.50 5.61 0.73
CA GLN A 159 10.53 6.53 -0.41
C GLN A 159 9.62 7.76 -0.26
N ARG A 160 8.75 7.84 0.75
CA ARG A 160 7.78 8.93 0.92
C ARG A 160 7.46 9.21 2.38
N LEU A 161 7.27 10.50 2.70
CA LEU A 161 6.60 10.93 3.92
C LEU A 161 5.09 10.74 3.71
N GLU A 162 4.50 9.84 4.48
CA GLU A 162 3.07 9.56 4.43
C GLU A 162 2.42 10.07 5.72
N TRP A 163 1.33 10.84 5.57
CA TRP A 163 0.51 11.24 6.71
C TRP A 163 -0.44 10.10 7.08
N ALA A 164 -0.57 9.83 8.37
CA ALA A 164 -1.49 8.83 8.90
C ALA A 164 -2.10 9.30 10.22
N ILE A 165 -3.31 8.80 10.50
CA ILE A 165 -3.94 8.96 11.80
C ILE A 165 -3.52 7.79 12.68
N PHE A 166 -2.91 8.09 13.81
CA PHE A 166 -2.54 7.13 14.82
C PHE A 166 -3.61 7.13 15.90
N ALA A 167 -4.34 6.02 16.02
CA ALA A 167 -5.37 5.82 17.01
C ALA A 167 -4.88 4.85 18.09
N GLN A 168 -4.94 5.28 19.35
CA GLN A 168 -4.58 4.49 20.52
C GLN A 168 -5.85 4.15 21.28
N PHE A 169 -6.27 2.89 21.22
CA PHE A 169 -7.42 2.41 21.98
C PHE A 169 -7.11 2.47 23.48
N GLN A 170 -8.14 2.84 24.23
CA GLN A 170 -8.21 2.69 25.68
C GLN A 170 -9.13 1.53 26.04
N ASN A 171 -10.24 1.37 25.30
CA ASN A 171 -11.16 0.25 25.46
C ASN A 171 -11.51 -0.36 24.10
N ILE A 172 -11.57 -1.69 24.05
CA ILE A 172 -12.08 -2.47 22.92
C ILE A 172 -13.12 -3.46 23.47
N ASN A 173 -14.33 -3.44 22.92
CA ASN A 173 -15.45 -4.30 23.30
C ASN A 173 -15.66 -4.34 24.83
N ASP A 174 -15.71 -3.14 25.43
CA ASP A 174 -15.88 -2.89 26.87
C ASP A 174 -14.75 -3.43 27.77
N LYS A 175 -13.61 -3.79 27.19
CA LYS A 175 -12.42 -4.22 27.93
C LYS A 175 -11.29 -3.21 27.76
N PRO A 176 -10.56 -2.87 28.84
CA PRO A 176 -9.41 -2.00 28.73
C PRO A 176 -8.33 -2.68 27.87
N GLU A 177 -7.90 -2.01 26.82
CA GLU A 177 -6.90 -2.54 25.89
C GLU A 177 -6.08 -1.40 25.30
N ASN A 178 -4.75 -1.52 25.35
CA ASN A 178 -3.81 -0.49 24.87
C ASN A 178 -3.31 -0.82 23.45
N ARG A 179 -4.23 -1.04 22.52
CA ARG A 179 -3.91 -1.38 21.12
C ARG A 179 -3.77 -0.11 20.28
N SER A 180 -2.77 -0.06 19.40
CA SER A 180 -2.64 1.00 18.41
C SER A 180 -3.17 0.55 17.05
N MET A 181 -3.83 1.45 16.31
CA MET A 181 -4.24 1.26 14.93
C MET A 181 -3.85 2.49 14.11
N ARG A 182 -3.54 2.28 12.82
CA ARG A 182 -3.20 3.34 11.88
C ARG A 182 -4.27 3.42 10.79
N PHE A 183 -4.66 4.64 10.45
CA PHE A 183 -5.51 4.92 9.29
C PHE A 183 -4.72 5.76 8.29
N TYR A 184 -4.60 5.24 7.08
CA TYR A 184 -3.88 5.90 5.98
C TYR A 184 -4.87 6.69 5.14
N PHE A 185 -4.45 7.86 4.68
CA PHE A 185 -5.25 8.65 3.75
C PHE A 185 -5.09 8.15 2.32
N GLU A 186 -6.20 8.11 1.60
CA GLU A 186 -6.27 7.92 0.16
C GLU A 186 -6.90 9.16 -0.49
N GLY A 187 -6.23 9.67 -1.53
CA GLY A 187 -6.49 10.95 -2.19
C GLY A 187 -5.40 11.99 -1.90
N HIS A 188 -5.08 12.82 -2.91
CA HIS A 188 -4.12 13.92 -2.74
C HIS A 188 -4.71 15.14 -2.03
N LEU A 189 -6.02 15.34 -2.14
CA LEU A 189 -6.78 16.47 -1.60
C LEU A 189 -8.09 15.98 -1.00
N ALA A 190 -8.64 16.71 -0.03
CA ALA A 190 -9.94 16.43 0.55
C ALA A 190 -11.07 16.48 -0.52
N PRO A 191 -12.15 15.69 -0.39
CA PRO A 191 -12.39 14.73 0.70
C PRO A 191 -11.54 13.47 0.53
N TYR A 192 -10.89 13.06 1.61
CA TYR A 192 -10.08 11.85 1.63
C TYR A 192 -10.96 10.61 1.81
N SER A 193 -10.40 9.44 1.47
CA SER A 193 -10.83 8.17 2.06
C SER A 193 -9.80 7.76 3.10
N LEU A 194 -10.23 7.03 4.13
CA LEU A 194 -9.33 6.43 5.11
C LEU A 194 -9.26 4.93 4.91
N VAL A 195 -8.06 4.39 4.95
CA VAL A 195 -7.82 2.95 4.88
C VAL A 195 -7.24 2.49 6.20
N ALA A 196 -7.94 1.57 6.85
CA ALA A 196 -7.33 0.74 7.88
C ALA A 196 -6.72 -0.50 7.21
N MET A 197 -5.48 -0.81 7.55
CA MET A 197 -4.75 -1.99 7.06
C MET A 197 -4.29 -2.84 8.24
N ASP A 198 -4.35 -4.15 8.06
CA ASP A 198 -3.74 -5.13 8.95
C ASP A 198 -3.48 -6.41 8.13
N ASN A 199 -2.21 -6.74 7.97
CA ASN A 199 -1.73 -7.73 6.99
C ASN A 199 -2.21 -7.39 5.55
N ASP A 200 -2.59 -8.40 4.76
CA ASP A 200 -3.03 -8.27 3.35
C ASP A 200 -4.47 -7.76 3.19
N ASN A 201 -5.17 -7.45 4.30
CA ASN A 201 -6.56 -6.99 4.27
C ASN A 201 -6.63 -5.49 4.49
N SER A 202 -7.52 -4.83 3.75
CA SER A 202 -7.80 -3.40 3.88
C SER A 202 -9.30 -3.13 3.96
N VAL A 203 -9.66 -2.13 4.76
CA VAL A 203 -11.04 -1.65 4.91
C VAL A 203 -11.04 -0.14 4.71
N TYR A 204 -11.92 0.35 3.85
CA TYR A 204 -12.00 1.74 3.43
C TYR A 204 -13.18 2.43 4.09
N TYR A 205 -12.94 3.64 4.58
CA TYR A 205 -13.92 4.54 5.15
C TYR A 205 -14.01 5.80 4.31
N ARG A 206 -15.22 6.36 4.19
CA ARG A 206 -15.47 7.63 3.51
C ARG A 206 -15.96 8.66 4.50
N TYR A 207 -15.49 9.89 4.32
CA TYR A 207 -15.94 11.02 5.12
C TYR A 207 -17.43 11.29 4.86
N GLU A 208 -18.23 11.32 5.93
CA GLU A 208 -19.63 11.72 5.86
C GLU A 208 -19.70 13.24 6.05
N LYS A 209 -19.90 13.96 4.94
CA LYS A 209 -20.07 15.41 4.98
C LYS A 209 -21.45 15.73 5.58
N ARG A 210 -21.48 16.15 6.84
CA ARG A 210 -22.66 16.73 7.48
C ARG A 210 -22.97 18.12 6.93
#